data_AF-A0A954GR09-F1
#
_entry.id   AF-A0A954GR09-F1
#
_cell.length_a   1.000
_cell.length_b   1.000
_cell.length_c   1.000
_cell.angle_alpha   90.00
_cell.angle_beta   90.00
_cell.angle_gamma   90.00
#
_symmetry.space_group_name_H-M   'P 1'
#
loop_
_entity.id
_entity.type
_entity.pdbx_description
1 polymer ?
#
loop_
_entity_poly.entity_id
_entity_poly.type
_entity_poly.pdbx_seq_one_letter_code
_entity_poly.pdbx_strand_id
1 'polypeptide(L)'
;MSDRSYNLPPLGQNPSSTAAGTTPGCFANAPQIAPGVEGRYTFSSPDTPGMPEPSGKTAWDFLPEGWSTYVIIQDSQPLGLNESAGFVVFEQANGTQRYVSFSPGFVPSTQLEFARLGIITPEMKRVAERETHLTPAQVRDEVAAGRMVIPANKVHLGYQLDPMAIGRASKTKVNANMGASPVSSGTDEEVIKLKWAERWGADTVMDLSTGGNLDECRDAIIQNSTVPIGTVPIYSMIIGRKLYDLNLDIILESLRAQAAQGVDYFTIHAGVLQEHLQYVKDRLIGIVSRGGSLLAKWMIDHNEQNPMYTGWEAICDIMRQYDVTFSIG
;
A
#
# COMPACT_ATOMS: atom_id res chain seq x y z
N MET A 1 -25.05 6.34 0.34
CA MET A 1 -24.82 5.00 -0.22
C MET A 1 -25.31 5.03 -1.66
N SER A 2 -24.41 5.01 -2.64
CA SER A 2 -24.81 4.86 -4.04
C SER A 2 -25.37 3.46 -4.26
N ASP A 3 -26.56 3.39 -4.83
CA ASP A 3 -27.18 2.13 -5.24
C ASP A 3 -26.25 1.41 -6.22
N ARG A 4 -25.74 0.24 -5.82
CA ARG A 4 -24.85 -0.61 -6.62
C ARG A 4 -25.63 -1.69 -7.40
N SER A 5 -26.94 -1.53 -7.59
CA SER A 5 -27.83 -2.49 -8.28
C SER A 5 -27.64 -2.60 -9.80
N TYR A 6 -26.51 -2.16 -10.35
CA TYR A 6 -26.27 -2.24 -11.79
C TYR A 6 -25.93 -3.67 -12.22
N ASN A 7 -26.53 -4.12 -13.32
CA ASN A 7 -26.10 -5.33 -14.00
C ASN A 7 -24.70 -5.10 -14.58
N LEU A 8 -23.72 -5.84 -14.08
CA LEU A 8 -22.39 -5.89 -14.67
C LEU A 8 -22.50 -6.41 -16.12
N PRO A 9 -21.62 -5.97 -17.04
CA PRO A 9 -21.52 -6.62 -18.34
C PRO A 9 -21.33 -8.14 -18.15
N PRO A 10 -21.78 -8.98 -19.11
CA PRO A 10 -21.60 -10.41 -19.00
C PRO A 10 -20.14 -10.71 -18.68
N LEU A 11 -19.88 -11.37 -17.55
CA LEU A 11 -18.58 -11.95 -17.28
C LEU A 11 -18.26 -12.80 -18.51
N GLY A 12 -17.14 -12.49 -19.18
CA GLY A 12 -16.61 -13.38 -20.20
C GLY A 12 -16.56 -14.79 -19.61
N GLN A 13 -16.87 -15.80 -20.44
CA GLN A 13 -16.78 -17.20 -20.02
C GLN A 13 -15.43 -17.40 -19.31
N ASN A 14 -15.45 -18.03 -18.14
CA ASN A 14 -14.22 -18.53 -17.54
C ASN A 14 -13.53 -19.38 -18.63
N PRO A 15 -12.32 -19.02 -19.09
CA PRO A 15 -11.66 -19.76 -20.16
C PRO A 15 -11.35 -21.22 -19.74
N SER A 16 -11.54 -21.55 -18.46
CA SER A 16 -11.46 -22.92 -17.95
C SER A 16 -12.66 -23.29 -17.07
N SER A 17 -13.58 -24.08 -17.61
CA SER A 17 -14.62 -24.79 -16.86
C SER A 17 -14.17 -26.16 -16.32
N THR A 18 -12.86 -26.47 -16.40
CA THR A 18 -12.31 -27.78 -15.99
C THR A 18 -11.03 -27.62 -15.16
N ALA A 19 -10.70 -28.61 -14.32
CA ALA A 19 -9.47 -28.63 -13.52
C ALA A 19 -8.17 -28.62 -14.36
N ALA A 20 -8.26 -28.79 -15.68
CA ALA A 20 -7.12 -28.87 -16.59
C ALA A 20 -6.75 -27.55 -17.27
N GLY A 21 -7.61 -26.53 -17.23
CA GLY A 21 -7.22 -25.23 -17.75
C GLY A 21 -6.36 -24.53 -16.71
N THR A 22 -5.10 -24.32 -17.06
CA THR A 22 -4.18 -23.44 -16.34
C THR A 22 -4.63 -21.99 -16.51
N THR A 23 -5.76 -21.62 -15.91
CA THR A 23 -5.73 -20.37 -15.14
C THR A 23 -4.66 -20.60 -14.08
N PRO A 24 -3.60 -19.79 -13.97
CA PRO A 24 -2.78 -19.81 -12.78
C PRO A 24 -3.65 -19.22 -11.67
N GLY A 25 -4.64 -20.00 -11.21
CA GLY A 25 -5.06 -19.94 -9.83
C GLY A 25 -3.75 -20.04 -9.09
N CYS A 26 -3.37 -18.91 -8.50
CA CYS A 26 -2.13 -18.74 -7.78
C CYS A 26 -1.86 -20.06 -7.07
N PHE A 27 -0.71 -20.69 -7.32
CA PHE A 27 -0.30 -21.93 -6.63
C PHE A 27 -0.27 -21.75 -5.10
N ALA A 28 -0.68 -20.60 -4.58
CA ALA A 28 -0.77 -20.31 -3.18
C ALA A 28 -1.96 -21.01 -2.52
N ASN A 29 -1.72 -21.40 -1.28
CA ASN A 29 -2.76 -21.85 -0.37
C ASN A 29 -3.87 -20.80 -0.19
N ALA A 30 -5.04 -21.29 0.23
CA ALA A 30 -6.09 -20.43 0.75
C ALA A 30 -5.52 -19.52 1.86
N PRO A 31 -5.99 -18.27 2.00
CA PRO A 31 -5.47 -17.37 3.02
C PRO A 31 -5.68 -17.98 4.42
N GLN A 32 -4.60 -18.03 5.20
CA GLN A 32 -4.61 -18.49 6.58
C GLN A 32 -4.59 -17.29 7.51
N ILE A 33 -5.78 -16.89 7.96
CA ILE A 33 -5.95 -15.76 8.87
C ILE A 33 -5.54 -16.20 10.27
N ALA A 34 -4.30 -15.90 10.64
CA ALA A 34 -3.78 -16.22 11.96
C ALA A 34 -2.81 -15.12 12.41
N PRO A 35 -2.92 -14.62 13.64
CA PRO A 35 -1.98 -13.62 14.14
C PRO A 35 -0.57 -14.21 14.21
N GLY A 36 0.44 -13.40 13.84
CA GLY A 36 1.85 -13.80 13.90
C GLY A 36 2.28 -14.75 12.78
N VAL A 37 3.22 -15.65 13.11
CA VAL A 37 3.98 -16.46 12.14
C VAL A 37 3.12 -17.46 11.36
N GLU A 38 2.08 -18.04 11.98
CA GLU A 38 1.19 -18.98 11.30
C GLU A 38 0.52 -18.36 10.06
N GLY A 39 0.25 -17.05 10.09
CA GLY A 39 -0.30 -16.34 8.94
C GLY A 39 0.66 -16.22 7.74
N ARG A 40 1.94 -16.60 7.86
CA ARG A 40 2.92 -16.62 6.75
C ARG A 40 2.48 -17.54 5.62
N TYR A 41 1.76 -18.61 5.95
CA TYR A 41 1.30 -19.60 4.99
C TYR A 41 0.27 -19.03 4.01
N THR A 42 -0.30 -17.87 4.31
CA THR A 42 -1.11 -17.07 3.38
C THR A 42 -0.38 -16.78 2.06
N PHE A 43 0.96 -16.72 2.05
CA PHE A 43 1.77 -16.51 0.83
C PHE A 43 2.48 -17.78 0.34
N SER A 44 2.26 -18.92 0.99
CA SER A 44 2.89 -20.19 0.65
C SER A 44 2.25 -20.83 -0.56
N SER A 45 3.05 -21.56 -1.34
CA SER A 45 2.63 -22.27 -2.56
C SER A 45 2.98 -23.75 -2.47
N PRO A 46 2.03 -24.66 -2.17
CA PRO A 46 2.33 -26.09 -1.95
C PRO A 46 2.85 -26.83 -3.19
N ASP A 47 2.52 -26.38 -4.40
CA ASP A 47 2.67 -27.20 -5.61
C ASP A 47 3.91 -26.87 -6.46
N THR A 48 4.89 -26.16 -5.91
CA THR A 48 6.10 -25.77 -6.66
C THR A 48 7.33 -26.52 -6.12
N PRO A 49 7.77 -27.62 -6.78
CA PRO A 49 8.96 -28.36 -6.38
C PRO A 49 10.19 -27.45 -6.25
N GLY A 50 10.88 -27.53 -5.11
CA GLY A 50 12.10 -26.75 -4.84
C GLY A 50 11.87 -25.30 -4.40
N MET A 51 10.62 -24.86 -4.19
CA MET A 51 10.38 -23.56 -3.54
C MET A 51 10.81 -23.60 -2.07
N PRO A 52 11.44 -22.53 -1.57
CA PRO A 52 11.76 -22.42 -0.15
C PRO A 52 10.49 -22.30 0.69
N GLU A 53 10.57 -22.76 1.93
CA GLU A 53 9.52 -22.56 2.93
C GLU A 53 9.23 -21.05 3.14
N PRO A 54 7.98 -20.68 3.45
CA PRO A 54 7.65 -19.32 3.83
C PRO A 54 8.51 -18.83 5.00
N SER A 55 8.98 -17.58 4.89
CA SER A 55 9.76 -16.92 5.95
C SER A 55 9.11 -17.12 7.32
N GLY A 56 9.89 -17.56 8.31
CA GLY A 56 9.46 -17.58 9.71
C GLY A 56 9.33 -16.20 10.34
N LYS A 57 9.74 -15.15 9.61
CA LYS A 57 9.62 -13.75 10.03
C LYS A 57 8.38 -13.11 9.42
N THR A 58 7.74 -12.25 10.21
CA THR A 58 6.64 -11.36 9.85
C THR A 58 7.05 -9.92 10.10
N ALA A 59 6.19 -8.94 9.83
CA ALA A 59 6.51 -7.54 10.17
C ALA A 59 6.76 -7.33 11.68
N TRP A 60 6.31 -8.25 12.55
CA TRP A 60 6.62 -8.23 13.99
C TRP A 60 8.09 -8.50 14.31
N ASP A 61 8.86 -9.04 13.36
CA ASP A 61 10.31 -9.28 13.50
C ASP A 61 11.14 -8.06 13.04
N PHE A 62 10.49 -7.04 12.48
CA PHE A 62 11.08 -5.81 11.97
C PHE A 62 10.44 -4.61 12.66
N LEU A 63 10.58 -4.56 13.99
CA LEU A 63 10.08 -3.47 14.81
C LEU A 63 11.10 -2.31 14.87
N PRO A 64 10.64 -1.07 15.10
CA PRO A 64 11.53 0.07 15.32
C PRO A 64 12.47 -0.15 16.52
N GLU A 65 13.55 0.61 16.57
CA GLU A 65 14.44 0.62 17.73
C GLU A 65 13.65 0.93 19.02
N GLY A 66 13.95 0.20 20.10
CA GLY A 66 13.27 0.31 21.39
C GLY A 66 11.93 -0.43 21.49
N TRP A 67 11.45 -1.03 20.40
CA TRP A 67 10.23 -1.85 20.42
C TRP A 67 10.54 -3.32 20.64
N SER A 68 9.63 -4.02 21.31
CA SER A 68 9.68 -5.48 21.42
C SER A 68 8.26 -6.07 21.50
N THR A 69 8.11 -7.34 21.16
CA THR A 69 6.82 -8.03 21.26
C THR A 69 6.99 -9.51 21.54
N TYR A 70 6.02 -10.10 22.23
CA TYR A 70 5.87 -11.55 22.33
C TYR A 70 4.39 -11.91 22.51
N VAL A 71 4.06 -13.16 22.19
CA VAL A 71 2.74 -13.73 22.46
C VAL A 71 2.75 -14.33 23.87
N ILE A 72 1.74 -14.02 24.67
CA ILE A 72 1.54 -14.57 26.01
C ILE A 72 0.82 -15.92 25.87
N ILE A 73 1.52 -17.00 26.22
CA ILE A 73 1.04 -18.39 26.04
C ILE A 73 0.49 -18.96 27.36
N GLN A 74 0.92 -18.44 28.51
CA GLN A 74 0.52 -18.87 29.86
C GLN A 74 0.25 -17.64 30.72
N ASP A 75 -0.65 -17.78 31.69
CA ASP A 75 -1.04 -16.75 32.67
C ASP A 75 -1.46 -15.41 32.05
N SER A 76 -2.74 -15.35 31.65
CA SER A 76 -3.40 -14.15 31.11
C SER A 76 -3.00 -12.90 31.89
N GLN A 77 -2.51 -11.91 31.17
CA GLN A 77 -2.16 -10.61 31.74
C GLN A 77 -3.36 -9.66 31.63
N PRO A 78 -3.45 -8.63 32.50
CA PRO A 78 -4.44 -7.58 32.33
C PRO A 78 -4.28 -6.90 30.96
N LEU A 79 -5.37 -6.84 30.20
CA LEU A 79 -5.41 -6.10 28.94
C LEU A 79 -5.35 -4.59 29.23
N GLY A 80 -4.66 -3.85 28.37
CA GLY A 80 -4.61 -2.39 28.47
C GLY A 80 -3.33 -1.77 27.92
N LEU A 81 -3.42 -0.49 27.59
CA LEU A 81 -2.32 0.37 27.20
C LEU A 81 -1.82 1.12 28.43
N ASN A 82 -0.50 1.05 28.67
CA ASN A 82 0.19 1.88 29.66
C ASN A 82 1.17 2.80 28.92
N GLU A 83 0.70 4.01 28.61
CA GLU A 83 1.47 5.00 27.84
C GLU A 83 2.73 5.47 28.58
N SER A 84 2.63 5.66 29.90
CA SER A 84 3.76 6.13 30.72
C SER A 84 4.87 5.09 30.82
N ALA A 85 4.52 3.81 30.90
CA ALA A 85 5.47 2.71 30.95
C ALA A 85 5.90 2.21 29.54
N GLY A 86 5.23 2.66 28.47
CA GLY A 86 5.57 2.30 27.10
C GLY A 86 5.23 0.85 26.75
N PHE A 87 4.07 0.34 27.14
CA PHE A 87 3.63 -0.99 26.70
C PHE A 87 2.12 -1.14 26.56
N VAL A 88 1.70 -2.17 25.81
CA VAL A 88 0.31 -2.59 25.70
C VAL A 88 0.20 -4.11 25.72
N VAL A 89 -0.86 -4.60 26.35
CA VAL A 89 -1.31 -5.99 26.22
C VAL A 89 -2.71 -6.01 25.61
N PHE A 90 -2.88 -6.73 24.51
CA PHE A 90 -4.16 -6.84 23.82
C PHE A 90 -4.45 -8.27 23.37
N GLU A 91 -5.74 -8.59 23.26
CA GLU A 91 -6.20 -9.88 22.74
C GLU A 91 -6.21 -9.88 21.20
N GLN A 92 -5.64 -10.93 20.62
CA GLN A 92 -5.60 -11.22 19.18
C GLN A 92 -6.88 -11.95 18.73
N ALA A 93 -7.14 -11.99 17.43
CA ALA A 93 -8.35 -12.57 16.86
C ALA A 93 -8.53 -14.07 17.14
N ASN A 94 -7.46 -14.79 17.46
CA ASN A 94 -7.50 -16.21 17.84
C ASN A 94 -7.62 -16.44 19.36
N GLY A 95 -7.86 -15.39 20.16
CA GLY A 95 -7.98 -15.45 21.62
C GLY A 95 -6.65 -15.45 22.37
N THR A 96 -5.49 -15.50 21.69
CA THR A 96 -4.19 -15.34 22.37
C THR A 96 -3.91 -13.87 22.70
N GLN A 97 -3.10 -13.60 23.73
CA GLN A 97 -2.71 -12.23 24.07
C GLN A 97 -1.34 -11.89 23.50
N ARG A 98 -1.14 -10.63 23.11
CA ARG A 98 0.16 -10.11 22.68
C ARG A 98 0.57 -8.97 23.59
N TYR A 99 1.82 -9.03 24.04
CA TYR A 99 2.53 -7.92 24.67
C TYR A 99 3.33 -7.17 23.61
N VAL A 100 3.30 -5.83 23.66
CA VAL A 100 4.15 -4.96 22.86
C VAL A 100 4.72 -3.87 23.77
N SER A 101 6.05 -3.74 23.83
CA SER A 101 6.71 -2.57 24.40
C SER A 101 7.16 -1.62 23.31
N PHE A 102 7.19 -0.34 23.61
CA PHE A 102 7.58 0.75 22.73
C PHE A 102 8.15 1.91 23.56
N SER A 103 8.85 2.83 22.90
CA SER A 103 9.42 4.00 23.57
C SER A 103 8.32 4.85 24.25
N PRO A 104 8.44 5.20 25.55
CA PRO A 104 7.48 6.05 26.23
C PRO A 104 7.24 7.38 25.49
N GLY A 105 5.99 7.80 25.41
CA GLY A 105 5.58 9.00 24.65
C GLY A 105 5.42 8.79 23.14
N PHE A 106 5.54 7.56 22.63
CA PHE A 106 5.21 7.25 21.24
C PHE A 106 3.72 7.48 20.95
N VAL A 107 3.43 8.22 19.87
CA VAL A 107 2.07 8.46 19.40
C VAL A 107 1.87 7.78 18.05
N PRO A 108 0.92 6.83 17.93
CA PRO A 108 0.62 6.18 16.66
C PRO A 108 0.06 7.21 15.66
N SER A 109 0.50 7.11 14.41
CA SER A 109 0.12 8.00 13.32
C SER A 109 -0.56 7.23 12.19
N THR A 110 -0.15 5.99 11.96
CA THR A 110 -0.57 5.16 10.81
C THR A 110 -1.43 3.98 11.23
N GLN A 111 -2.23 3.43 10.32
CA GLN A 111 -3.01 2.20 10.57
C GLN A 111 -2.13 1.05 11.08
N LEU A 112 -0.89 0.92 10.59
CA LEU A 112 0.08 -0.08 11.07
C LEU A 112 0.43 0.14 12.55
N GLU A 113 0.69 1.37 12.94
CA GLU A 113 1.06 1.71 14.32
C GLU A 113 -0.12 1.54 15.27
N PHE A 114 -1.32 1.99 14.90
CA PHE A 114 -2.54 1.73 15.67
C PHE A 114 -2.76 0.22 15.85
N ALA A 115 -2.62 -0.56 14.76
CA ALA A 115 -2.78 -2.01 14.81
C ALA A 115 -1.77 -2.68 15.75
N ARG A 116 -0.50 -2.23 15.71
CA ARG A 116 0.56 -2.75 16.59
C ARG A 116 0.37 -2.38 18.05
N LEU A 117 -0.38 -1.32 18.34
CA LEU A 117 -0.81 -0.97 19.69
C LEU A 117 -2.14 -1.65 20.10
N GLY A 118 -2.62 -2.62 19.33
CA GLY A 118 -3.86 -3.35 19.64
C GLY A 118 -5.14 -2.57 19.35
N ILE A 119 -5.04 -1.36 18.82
CA ILE A 119 -6.16 -0.43 18.60
C ILE A 119 -6.88 -0.81 17.31
N ILE A 120 -8.20 -0.96 17.39
CA ILE A 120 -9.09 -1.15 16.24
C ILE A 120 -9.66 0.22 15.87
N THR A 121 -9.17 0.78 14.76
CA THR A 121 -9.57 2.10 14.26
C THR A 121 -10.96 2.06 13.60
N PRO A 122 -11.61 3.22 13.37
CA PRO A 122 -12.81 3.30 12.55
C PRO A 122 -12.63 2.71 11.15
N GLU A 123 -11.45 2.92 10.53
CA GLU A 123 -11.14 2.40 9.20
C GLU A 123 -11.09 0.86 9.20
N MET A 124 -10.48 0.24 10.22
CA MET A 124 -10.49 -1.23 10.36
C MET A 124 -11.90 -1.80 10.54
N LYS A 125 -12.75 -1.11 11.32
CA LYS A 125 -14.17 -1.50 11.45
C LYS A 125 -14.89 -1.39 10.11
N ARG A 126 -14.66 -0.30 9.38
CA ARG A 126 -15.27 -0.07 8.08
C ARG A 126 -14.84 -1.11 7.05
N VAL A 127 -13.57 -1.53 7.07
CA VAL A 127 -13.09 -2.66 6.26
C VAL A 127 -13.85 -3.94 6.59
N ALA A 128 -14.03 -4.28 7.86
CA ALA A 128 -14.76 -5.49 8.27
C ALA A 128 -16.25 -5.46 7.86
N GLU A 129 -16.89 -4.28 7.85
CA GLU A 129 -18.24 -4.13 7.31
C GLU A 129 -18.33 -4.45 5.81
N ARG A 130 -17.28 -4.10 5.04
CA ARG A 130 -17.19 -4.38 3.59
C ARG A 130 -16.80 -5.82 3.31
N GLU A 131 -15.93 -6.37 4.15
CA GLU A 131 -15.40 -7.72 4.10
C GLU A 131 -16.05 -8.55 5.22
N THR A 132 -17.35 -8.81 5.08
CA THR A 132 -18.17 -9.50 6.12
C THR A 132 -17.66 -10.87 6.56
N HIS A 133 -16.70 -11.46 5.85
CA HIS A 133 -15.99 -12.68 6.24
C HIS A 133 -14.79 -12.44 7.19
N LEU A 134 -14.48 -11.19 7.52
CA LEU A 134 -13.43 -10.77 8.45
C LEU A 134 -14.01 -10.00 9.63
N THR A 135 -13.49 -10.25 10.83
CA THR A 135 -13.76 -9.42 12.00
C THR A 135 -12.81 -8.22 12.07
N PRO A 136 -13.17 -7.12 12.77
CA PRO A 136 -12.25 -6.00 12.96
C PRO A 136 -10.92 -6.41 13.63
N ALA A 137 -10.94 -7.42 14.52
CA ALA A 137 -9.74 -7.95 15.14
C ALA A 137 -8.84 -8.69 14.13
N GLN A 138 -9.43 -9.46 13.20
CA GLN A 138 -8.67 -10.11 12.12
C GLN A 138 -8.05 -9.07 11.18
N VAL A 139 -8.78 -8.01 10.83
CA VAL A 139 -8.23 -6.89 10.03
C VAL A 139 -7.05 -6.25 10.75
N ARG A 140 -7.20 -5.91 12.04
CA ARG A 140 -6.12 -5.35 12.86
C ARG A 140 -4.90 -6.28 12.87
N ASP A 141 -5.09 -7.57 13.09
CA ASP A 141 -3.97 -8.52 13.20
C ASP A 141 -3.21 -8.69 11.87
N GLU A 142 -3.92 -8.71 10.74
CA GLU A 142 -3.30 -8.74 9.40
C GLU A 142 -2.54 -7.44 9.09
N VAL A 143 -3.07 -6.29 9.49
CA VAL A 143 -2.40 -4.99 9.36
C VAL A 143 -1.15 -4.94 10.24
N ALA A 144 -1.25 -5.32 11.52
CA ALA A 144 -0.12 -5.31 12.45
C ALA A 144 1.02 -6.25 12.03
N ALA A 145 0.67 -7.38 11.40
CA ALA A 145 1.61 -8.35 10.85
C ALA A 145 2.17 -7.95 9.47
N GLY A 146 1.72 -6.82 8.89
CA GLY A 146 2.18 -6.30 7.60
C GLY A 146 1.75 -7.13 6.39
N ARG A 147 0.66 -7.89 6.51
CA ARG A 147 0.08 -8.71 5.41
C ARG A 147 -1.13 -8.07 4.75
N MET A 148 -1.62 -6.99 5.34
CA MET A 148 -2.72 -6.18 4.87
C MET A 148 -2.39 -4.71 5.09
N VAL A 149 -2.81 -3.86 4.17
CA VAL A 149 -2.73 -2.39 4.30
C VAL A 149 -4.11 -1.79 4.12
N ILE A 150 -4.31 -0.61 4.72
CA ILE A 150 -5.48 0.24 4.52
C ILE A 150 -4.95 1.60 4.05
N PRO A 151 -4.86 1.85 2.73
CA PRO A 151 -4.41 3.13 2.21
C PRO A 151 -5.46 4.20 2.55
N ALA A 152 -5.16 5.01 3.57
CA ALA A 152 -6.10 5.95 4.14
C ALA A 152 -5.37 7.19 4.64
N ASN A 153 -4.92 8.02 3.71
CA ASN A 153 -4.29 9.27 4.07
C ASN A 153 -5.27 10.12 4.88
N LYS A 154 -4.81 10.68 6.00
CA LYS A 154 -5.62 11.47 6.93
C LYS A 154 -6.32 12.66 6.28
N VAL A 155 -5.70 13.27 5.27
CA VAL A 155 -6.30 14.37 4.51
C VAL A 155 -7.47 13.83 3.68
N HIS A 156 -7.30 12.70 3.02
CA HIS A 156 -8.34 12.10 2.18
C HIS A 156 -9.50 11.52 3.00
N LEU A 157 -9.23 11.00 4.20
CA LEU A 157 -10.25 10.65 5.19
C LEU A 157 -11.14 11.85 5.59
N GLY A 158 -10.64 13.08 5.44
CA GLY A 158 -11.43 14.31 5.64
C GLY A 158 -12.43 14.61 4.52
N TYR A 159 -12.38 13.87 3.40
CA TYR A 159 -13.29 14.01 2.26
C TYR A 159 -14.29 12.85 2.20
N GLN A 160 -14.28 12.07 1.11
CA GLN A 160 -15.28 11.04 0.81
C GLN A 160 -14.71 9.62 0.76
N LEU A 161 -13.43 9.44 1.13
CA LEU A 161 -12.78 8.14 1.14
C LEU A 161 -13.61 7.13 1.94
N ASP A 162 -13.97 6.02 1.31
CA ASP A 162 -14.55 4.84 1.96
C ASP A 162 -13.42 3.83 2.17
N PRO A 163 -12.88 3.69 3.39
CA PRO A 163 -11.73 2.83 3.68
C PRO A 163 -11.89 1.40 3.17
N MET A 164 -10.80 0.85 2.63
CA MET A 164 -10.72 -0.54 2.18
C MET A 164 -9.37 -1.16 2.51
N ALA A 165 -9.31 -2.49 2.48
CA ALA A 165 -8.09 -3.23 2.73
C ALA A 165 -7.56 -3.94 1.48
N ILE A 166 -6.24 -3.90 1.33
CA ILE A 166 -5.49 -4.67 0.34
C ILE A 166 -4.64 -5.69 1.09
N GLY A 167 -4.94 -6.97 0.90
CA GLY A 167 -4.20 -8.07 1.52
C GLY A 167 -4.81 -9.41 1.10
N ARG A 168 -4.07 -10.50 1.22
CA ARG A 168 -4.55 -11.83 0.78
C ARG A 168 -5.77 -12.36 1.54
N ALA A 169 -5.99 -11.87 2.77
CA ALA A 169 -7.18 -12.21 3.56
C ALA A 169 -8.44 -11.44 3.11
N SER A 170 -8.30 -10.32 2.39
CA SER A 170 -9.44 -9.58 1.82
C SER A 170 -9.76 -10.08 0.42
N LYS A 171 -10.87 -9.63 -0.18
CA LYS A 171 -11.16 -9.95 -1.60
C LYS A 171 -10.07 -9.36 -2.50
N THR A 172 -9.84 -9.96 -3.66
CA THR A 172 -8.96 -9.36 -4.68
C THR A 172 -9.46 -7.96 -5.04
N LYS A 173 -8.54 -6.98 -5.07
CA LYS A 173 -8.81 -5.59 -5.40
C LYS A 173 -8.26 -5.26 -6.79
N VAL A 174 -8.95 -4.40 -7.54
CA VAL A 174 -8.56 -3.98 -8.89
C VAL A 174 -8.31 -2.48 -8.92
N ASN A 175 -7.19 -2.07 -9.51
CA ASN A 175 -6.84 -0.67 -9.73
C ASN A 175 -7.19 -0.22 -11.15
N ALA A 176 -7.71 1.00 -11.30
CA ALA A 176 -7.84 1.67 -12.59
C ALA A 176 -6.84 2.83 -12.73
N ASN A 177 -6.07 2.84 -13.81
CA ASN A 177 -5.16 3.95 -14.14
C ASN A 177 -5.90 5.00 -14.97
N MET A 178 -5.74 6.27 -14.59
CA MET A 178 -6.22 7.43 -15.34
C MET A 178 -5.14 8.52 -15.37
N GLY A 179 -5.45 9.65 -15.98
CA GLY A 179 -4.54 10.79 -16.05
C GLY A 179 -4.68 11.61 -17.31
N ALA A 180 -4.50 12.92 -17.14
CA ALA A 180 -4.44 13.88 -18.22
C ALA A 180 -3.12 13.78 -18.99
N SER A 181 -3.20 13.92 -20.31
CA SER A 181 -2.04 13.97 -21.18
C SER A 181 -1.85 15.38 -21.73
N PRO A 182 -0.63 15.78 -22.14
CA PRO A 182 -0.41 17.09 -22.78
C PRO A 182 -1.26 17.35 -24.03
N VAL A 183 -1.89 16.31 -24.58
CA VAL A 183 -2.63 16.34 -25.84
C VAL A 183 -4.15 16.25 -25.63
N SER A 184 -4.62 15.90 -24.43
CA SER A 184 -6.04 15.67 -24.14
C SER A 184 -6.33 15.59 -22.64
N SER A 185 -7.50 16.16 -22.31
CA SER A 185 -8.24 16.23 -21.05
C SER A 185 -7.93 17.39 -20.09
N GLY A 186 -9.01 17.96 -19.56
CA GLY A 186 -9.01 18.92 -18.46
C GLY A 186 -9.55 18.29 -17.18
N THR A 187 -9.48 19.03 -16.07
CA THR A 187 -9.88 18.59 -14.73
C THR A 187 -11.25 17.90 -14.68
N ASP A 188 -12.28 18.47 -15.30
CA ASP A 188 -13.64 17.93 -15.29
C ASP A 188 -13.72 16.54 -15.96
N GLU A 189 -12.97 16.32 -17.03
CA GLU A 189 -12.94 15.03 -17.73
C GLU A 189 -12.25 13.95 -16.89
N GLU A 190 -11.21 14.29 -16.13
CA GLU A 190 -10.57 13.35 -15.22
C GLU A 190 -11.48 12.97 -14.05
N VAL A 191 -12.27 13.91 -13.51
CA VAL A 191 -13.28 13.60 -12.50
C VAL A 191 -14.38 12.68 -13.07
N ILE A 192 -14.78 12.87 -14.34
CA ILE A 192 -15.71 11.95 -15.02
C ILE A 192 -15.10 10.54 -15.15
N LYS A 193 -13.82 10.43 -15.53
CA LYS A 193 -13.11 9.14 -15.60
C LYS A 193 -13.05 8.45 -14.24
N LEU A 194 -12.77 9.19 -13.17
CA LEU A 194 -12.83 8.71 -11.79
C LEU A 194 -14.18 8.09 -11.48
N LYS A 195 -15.26 8.85 -11.70
CA LYS A 195 -16.62 8.36 -11.43
C LYS A 195 -17.00 7.16 -12.29
N TRP A 196 -16.49 7.11 -13.52
CA TRP A 196 -16.68 5.94 -14.38
C TRP A 196 -15.96 4.71 -13.85
N ALA A 197 -14.71 4.85 -13.39
CA ALA A 197 -13.94 3.76 -12.81
C ALA A 197 -14.60 3.23 -11.52
N GLU A 198 -15.00 4.10 -10.59
CA GLU A 198 -15.71 3.73 -9.36
C GLU A 198 -17.01 3.00 -9.68
N ARG A 199 -17.78 3.50 -10.66
CA ARG A 199 -19.06 2.91 -11.08
C ARG A 199 -18.92 1.46 -11.53
N TRP A 200 -17.83 1.13 -12.22
CA TRP A 200 -17.56 -0.21 -12.74
C TRP A 200 -16.73 -1.09 -11.80
N GLY A 201 -16.50 -0.64 -10.57
CA GLY A 201 -15.91 -1.46 -9.52
C GLY A 201 -14.39 -1.40 -9.43
N ALA A 202 -13.76 -0.31 -9.89
CA ALA A 202 -12.37 -0.05 -9.50
C ALA A 202 -12.31 0.13 -7.97
N ASP A 203 -11.43 -0.62 -7.32
CA ASP A 203 -11.21 -0.57 -5.88
C ASP A 203 -10.25 0.55 -5.49
N THR A 204 -9.27 0.84 -6.34
CA THR A 204 -8.37 1.99 -6.22
C THR A 204 -8.22 2.65 -7.58
N VAL A 205 -7.76 3.88 -7.56
CA VAL A 205 -7.43 4.62 -8.78
C VAL A 205 -6.03 5.17 -8.67
N MET A 206 -5.29 5.21 -9.79
CA MET A 206 -4.04 5.96 -9.88
C MET A 206 -4.15 7.13 -10.84
N ASP A 207 -3.75 8.30 -10.37
CA ASP A 207 -3.52 9.47 -11.21
C ASP A 207 -2.09 9.42 -11.77
N LEU A 208 -1.99 9.19 -13.08
CA LEU A 208 -0.75 9.16 -13.85
C LEU A 208 -0.62 10.37 -14.80
N SER A 209 -1.32 11.46 -14.47
CA SER A 209 -1.32 12.68 -15.28
C SER A 209 0.10 13.23 -15.53
N THR A 210 0.35 13.68 -16.76
CA THR A 210 1.63 14.28 -17.15
C THR A 210 1.52 15.60 -17.92
N GLY A 211 0.34 16.22 -17.96
CA GLY A 211 0.10 17.49 -18.63
C GLY A 211 -0.92 18.36 -17.88
N GLY A 212 -0.97 19.64 -18.23
CA GLY A 212 -1.88 20.62 -17.61
C GLY A 212 -1.48 21.02 -16.19
N ASN A 213 -2.44 21.57 -15.44
CA ASN A 213 -2.26 21.88 -14.02
C ASN A 213 -2.51 20.61 -13.18
N LEU A 214 -1.43 19.86 -12.92
CA LEU A 214 -1.50 18.57 -12.24
C LEU A 214 -2.01 18.68 -10.81
N ASP A 215 -1.64 19.74 -10.10
CA ASP A 215 -2.00 19.88 -8.70
C ASP A 215 -3.49 20.14 -8.55
N GLU A 216 -4.05 21.05 -9.36
CA GLU A 216 -5.50 21.31 -9.42
C GLU A 216 -6.29 20.08 -9.87
N CYS A 217 -5.79 19.36 -10.89
CA CYS A 217 -6.43 18.13 -11.36
C CYS A 217 -6.46 17.06 -10.26
N ARG A 218 -5.33 16.85 -9.58
CA ARG A 218 -5.21 15.86 -8.50
C ARG A 218 -6.05 16.24 -7.29
N ASP A 219 -6.11 17.52 -6.91
CA ASP A 219 -7.00 18.00 -5.85
C ASP A 219 -8.47 17.70 -6.17
N ALA A 220 -8.90 17.97 -7.40
CA ALA A 220 -10.26 17.67 -7.84
C ALA A 220 -10.57 16.16 -7.80
N ILE A 221 -9.61 15.32 -8.23
CA ILE A 221 -9.74 13.85 -8.16
C ILE A 221 -9.89 13.40 -6.70
N ILE A 222 -9.00 13.82 -5.80
CA ILE A 222 -9.00 13.40 -4.39
C ILE A 222 -10.29 13.84 -3.69
N GLN A 223 -10.70 15.10 -3.83
CA GLN A 223 -11.93 15.61 -3.18
C GLN A 223 -13.20 14.90 -3.66
N ASN A 224 -13.18 14.36 -4.88
CA ASN A 224 -14.30 13.64 -5.47
C ASN A 224 -14.15 12.12 -5.37
N SER A 225 -13.07 11.57 -4.82
CA SER A 225 -12.86 10.13 -4.75
C SER A 225 -13.47 9.52 -3.49
N THR A 226 -14.08 8.35 -3.67
CA THR A 226 -14.51 7.46 -2.59
C THR A 226 -13.56 6.27 -2.44
N VAL A 227 -12.64 6.09 -3.37
CA VAL A 227 -11.63 5.03 -3.39
C VAL A 227 -10.22 5.60 -3.17
N PRO A 228 -9.26 4.81 -2.65
CA PRO A 228 -7.89 5.29 -2.49
C PRO A 228 -7.28 5.76 -3.82
N ILE A 229 -6.60 6.90 -3.78
CA ILE A 229 -5.87 7.50 -4.89
C ILE A 229 -4.37 7.24 -4.73
N GLY A 230 -3.76 6.69 -5.77
CA GLY A 230 -2.32 6.51 -5.88
C GLY A 230 -1.68 7.40 -6.93
N THR A 231 -0.38 7.61 -6.81
CA THR A 231 0.42 8.29 -7.83
C THR A 231 1.77 7.62 -8.05
N VAL A 232 2.47 8.06 -9.09
CA VAL A 232 3.88 7.76 -9.34
C VAL A 232 4.64 9.09 -9.26
N PRO A 233 5.10 9.54 -8.07
CA PRO A 233 5.57 10.91 -7.86
C PRO A 233 6.69 11.37 -8.79
N ILE A 234 7.57 10.45 -9.22
CA ILE A 234 8.65 10.78 -10.15
C ILE A 234 8.15 11.33 -11.49
N TYR A 235 6.92 11.02 -11.93
CA TYR A 235 6.38 11.55 -13.17
C TYR A 235 6.14 13.05 -13.09
N SER A 236 5.63 13.57 -11.96
CA SER A 236 5.44 15.00 -11.75
C SER A 236 6.76 15.73 -11.50
N MET A 237 7.73 15.10 -10.84
CA MET A 237 9.01 15.73 -10.47
C MET A 237 9.87 16.17 -11.66
N ILE A 238 9.67 15.54 -12.83
CA ILE A 238 10.41 15.81 -14.07
C ILE A 238 9.66 16.70 -15.05
N ILE A 239 8.45 17.14 -14.74
CA ILE A 239 7.68 18.01 -15.64
C ILE A 239 8.25 19.42 -15.54
N GLY A 240 8.64 19.99 -16.68
CA GLY A 240 9.30 21.29 -16.73
C GLY A 240 10.74 21.30 -16.20
N ARG A 241 11.33 20.13 -15.87
CA ARG A 241 12.69 20.00 -15.34
C ARG A 241 13.48 18.95 -16.13
N LYS A 242 14.79 19.11 -16.27
CA LYS A 242 15.64 18.04 -16.81
C LYS A 242 15.78 16.95 -15.75
N LEU A 243 15.76 15.69 -16.17
CA LEU A 243 15.99 14.57 -15.27
C LEU A 243 17.29 14.72 -14.47
N TYR A 244 18.35 15.25 -15.10
CA TYR A 244 19.64 15.50 -14.45
C TYR A 244 19.51 16.39 -13.19
N ASP A 245 18.56 17.32 -13.18
CA ASP A 245 18.41 18.26 -12.06
C ASP A 245 17.60 17.67 -10.89
N LEU A 246 17.13 16.42 -10.99
CA LEU A 246 16.43 15.73 -9.91
C LEU A 246 17.41 15.43 -8.77
N ASN A 247 17.04 15.76 -7.53
CA ASN A 247 17.81 15.44 -6.34
C ASN A 247 16.88 15.06 -5.18
N LEU A 248 17.44 14.66 -4.04
CA LEU A 248 16.67 14.20 -2.89
C LEU A 248 15.72 15.29 -2.35
N ASP A 249 16.16 16.55 -2.26
CA ASP A 249 15.32 17.64 -1.74
C ASP A 249 14.05 17.83 -2.57
N ILE A 250 14.18 17.82 -3.90
CA ILE A 250 13.05 17.87 -4.83
C ILE A 250 12.10 16.70 -4.63
N ILE A 251 12.66 15.50 -4.44
CA ILE A 251 11.86 14.29 -4.22
C ILE A 251 11.05 14.44 -2.93
N LEU A 252 11.70 14.83 -1.82
CA LEU A 252 11.06 15.01 -0.52
C LEU A 252 10.01 16.13 -0.55
N GLU A 253 10.28 17.25 -1.21
CA GLU A 253 9.31 18.33 -1.39
C GLU A 253 8.06 17.86 -2.13
N SER A 254 8.24 17.18 -3.27
CA SER A 254 7.12 16.70 -4.08
C SER A 254 6.29 15.63 -3.36
N LEU A 255 6.93 14.71 -2.63
CA LEU A 255 6.23 13.72 -1.81
C LEU A 255 5.39 14.38 -0.72
N ARG A 256 5.96 15.38 -0.02
CA ARG A 256 5.25 16.13 1.02
C ARG A 256 4.06 16.89 0.43
N ALA A 257 4.22 17.52 -0.72
CA ALA A 257 3.13 18.24 -1.39
C ALA A 257 1.97 17.30 -1.74
N GLN A 258 2.25 16.14 -2.36
CA GLN A 258 1.21 15.17 -2.71
C GLN A 258 0.56 14.52 -1.49
N ALA A 259 1.33 14.25 -0.43
CA ALA A 259 0.80 13.70 0.81
C ALA A 259 -0.16 14.71 1.47
N ALA A 260 0.18 16.01 1.44
CA ALA A 260 -0.65 17.08 1.95
C ALA A 260 -1.95 17.29 1.14
N GLN A 261 -1.99 16.89 -0.13
CA GLN A 261 -3.23 16.90 -0.93
C GLN A 261 -4.16 15.73 -0.59
N GLY A 262 -3.61 14.63 -0.06
CA GLY A 262 -4.38 13.44 0.29
C GLY A 262 -4.15 12.21 -0.60
N VAL A 263 -3.01 12.11 -1.29
CA VAL A 263 -2.66 10.85 -1.98
C VAL A 263 -2.48 9.73 -0.95
N ASP A 264 -3.14 8.59 -1.14
CA ASP A 264 -3.17 7.48 -0.18
C ASP A 264 -1.99 6.53 -0.31
N TYR A 265 -1.42 6.40 -1.52
CA TYR A 265 -0.26 5.56 -1.73
C TYR A 265 0.66 6.07 -2.84
N PHE A 266 1.96 5.88 -2.64
CA PHE A 266 2.98 6.26 -3.61
C PHE A 266 3.65 5.05 -4.21
N THR A 267 3.75 5.03 -5.54
CA THR A 267 4.63 4.09 -6.23
C THR A 267 6.07 4.62 -6.23
N ILE A 268 6.92 4.04 -5.38
CA ILE A 268 8.31 4.47 -5.17
C ILE A 268 9.26 3.39 -5.66
N HIS A 269 10.11 3.73 -6.62
CA HIS A 269 11.03 2.80 -7.29
C HIS A 269 12.40 2.75 -6.59
N ALA A 270 12.41 2.61 -5.26
CA ALA A 270 13.65 2.58 -4.48
C ALA A 270 14.45 1.28 -4.67
N GLY A 271 13.83 0.21 -5.18
CA GLY A 271 14.50 -1.07 -5.46
C GLY A 271 15.37 -1.10 -6.72
N VAL A 272 15.35 -0.03 -7.53
CA VAL A 272 16.21 0.10 -8.70
C VAL A 272 17.58 0.60 -8.23
N LEU A 273 18.51 -0.33 -8.01
CA LEU A 273 19.85 -0.02 -7.51
C LEU A 273 20.86 0.07 -8.65
N GLN A 274 21.92 0.86 -8.46
CA GLN A 274 22.99 1.06 -9.43
C GLN A 274 23.63 -0.28 -9.85
N GLU A 275 23.87 -1.17 -8.88
CA GLU A 275 24.43 -2.51 -9.09
C GLU A 275 23.50 -3.46 -9.87
N HIS A 276 22.21 -3.15 -9.95
CA HIS A 276 21.23 -3.94 -10.70
C HIS A 276 21.22 -3.63 -12.20
N LEU A 277 21.77 -2.48 -12.63
CA LEU A 277 21.69 -2.01 -14.02
C LEU A 277 22.36 -2.98 -15.01
N GLN A 278 23.43 -3.65 -14.58
CA GLN A 278 24.13 -4.64 -15.42
C GLN A 278 23.25 -5.83 -15.82
N TYR A 279 22.30 -6.23 -14.97
CA TYR A 279 21.42 -7.37 -15.24
C TYR A 279 20.33 -7.08 -16.27
N VAL A 280 20.17 -5.81 -16.66
CA VAL A 280 19.16 -5.39 -17.65
C VAL A 280 19.74 -5.37 -19.07
N LYS A 281 21.07 -5.31 -19.21
CA LYS A 281 21.75 -5.13 -20.51
C LYS A 281 21.34 -6.16 -21.56
N ASP A 282 21.20 -7.42 -21.16
CA ASP A 282 20.93 -8.54 -22.07
C ASP A 282 19.44 -8.88 -22.19
N ARG A 283 18.55 -8.07 -21.58
CA ARG A 283 17.10 -8.27 -21.73
C ARG A 283 16.63 -7.87 -23.12
N LEU A 284 15.79 -8.70 -23.73
CA LEU A 284 15.20 -8.46 -25.05
C LEU A 284 14.52 -7.08 -25.20
N ILE A 285 13.81 -6.64 -24.15
CA ILE A 285 13.04 -5.37 -24.15
C ILE A 285 13.47 -4.40 -23.03
N GLY A 286 14.65 -4.61 -22.44
CA GLY A 286 15.24 -3.69 -21.45
C GLY A 286 14.36 -3.40 -20.22
N ILE A 287 14.30 -2.12 -19.81
CA ILE A 287 13.45 -1.61 -18.72
C ILE A 287 12.16 -1.05 -19.31
N VAL A 288 11.03 -1.70 -19.02
CA VAL A 288 9.70 -1.26 -19.45
C VAL A 288 8.94 -0.43 -18.40
N SER A 289 9.42 -0.38 -17.16
CA SER A 289 8.92 0.56 -16.15
C SER A 289 9.42 1.96 -16.47
N ARG A 290 8.50 2.90 -16.76
CA ARG A 290 8.85 4.30 -17.00
C ARG A 290 9.59 4.90 -15.79
N GLY A 291 9.08 4.68 -14.57
CA GLY A 291 9.69 5.21 -13.34
C GLY A 291 11.09 4.64 -13.11
N GLY A 292 11.23 3.32 -13.26
CA GLY A 292 12.54 2.65 -13.15
C GLY A 292 13.53 3.10 -14.23
N SER A 293 13.07 3.34 -15.47
CA SER A 293 13.94 3.80 -16.56
C SER A 293 14.47 5.23 -16.34
N LEU A 294 13.67 6.11 -15.72
CA LEU A 294 14.08 7.45 -15.34
C LEU A 294 15.18 7.41 -14.26
N LEU A 295 15.00 6.62 -13.21
CA LEU A 295 16.02 6.48 -12.17
C LEU A 295 17.29 5.78 -12.67
N ALA A 296 17.16 4.77 -13.54
CA ALA A 296 18.30 4.14 -14.17
C ALA A 296 19.14 5.14 -14.98
N LYS A 297 18.47 5.98 -15.78
CA LYS A 297 19.15 7.05 -16.52
C LYS A 297 19.79 8.08 -15.57
N TRP A 298 19.09 8.49 -14.52
CA TRP A 298 19.61 9.42 -13.53
C TRP A 298 20.91 8.90 -12.91
N MET A 299 20.94 7.62 -12.49
CA MET A 299 22.13 6.99 -11.89
C MET A 299 23.29 6.88 -12.89
N ILE A 300 23.02 6.61 -14.17
CA ILE A 300 24.06 6.58 -15.21
C ILE A 300 24.65 7.97 -15.43
N ASP A 301 23.80 9.01 -15.48
CA ASP A 301 24.24 10.37 -15.76
C ASP A 301 25.05 10.98 -14.57
N HIS A 302 24.73 10.59 -13.32
CA HIS A 302 25.43 11.07 -12.11
C HIS A 302 26.54 10.15 -11.62
N ASN A 303 26.54 8.87 -12.03
CA ASN A 303 27.36 7.82 -11.44
C ASN A 303 27.18 7.69 -9.91
N GLU A 304 25.95 7.82 -9.45
CA GLU A 304 25.55 7.76 -8.04
C GLU A 304 24.43 6.72 -7.81
N GLN A 305 24.22 6.33 -6.55
CA GLN A 305 23.13 5.43 -6.14
C GLN A 305 21.77 6.16 -6.20
N ASN A 306 20.70 5.40 -6.42
CA ASN A 306 19.33 5.88 -6.48
C ASN A 306 18.97 6.77 -5.27
N PRO A 307 18.56 8.04 -5.48
CA PRO A 307 18.29 8.97 -4.38
C PRO A 307 17.08 8.56 -3.54
N MET A 308 16.13 7.80 -4.11
CA MET A 308 15.00 7.24 -3.35
C MET A 308 15.42 6.07 -2.45
N TYR A 309 16.51 5.38 -2.79
CA TYR A 309 17.10 4.34 -1.95
C TYR A 309 17.92 4.94 -0.82
N THR A 310 18.81 5.90 -1.13
CA THR A 310 19.66 6.53 -0.11
C THR A 310 18.87 7.44 0.83
N GLY A 311 17.77 8.04 0.36
CA GLY A 311 16.86 8.88 1.14
C GLY A 311 15.68 8.14 1.78
N TRP A 312 15.71 6.80 1.85
CA TRP A 312 14.54 5.99 2.25
C TRP A 312 13.94 6.39 3.60
N GLU A 313 14.75 6.61 4.63
CA GLU A 313 14.28 6.99 5.96
C GLU A 313 13.53 8.34 5.96
N ALA A 314 14.07 9.34 5.25
CA ALA A 314 13.42 10.64 5.11
C ALA A 314 12.08 10.54 4.34
N ILE A 315 11.98 9.61 3.39
CA ILE A 315 10.72 9.31 2.69
C ILE A 315 9.72 8.66 3.66
N CYS A 316 10.14 7.70 4.49
CA CYS A 316 9.31 7.09 5.52
C CYS A 316 8.75 8.13 6.50
N ASP A 317 9.59 9.09 6.94
CA ASP A 317 9.17 10.16 7.83
C ASP A 317 8.05 11.04 7.24
N ILE A 318 8.13 11.36 5.95
CA ILE A 318 7.07 12.12 5.26
C ILE A 318 5.80 11.28 5.14
N MET A 319 5.91 10.04 4.71
CA MET A 319 4.75 9.17 4.49
C MET A 319 4.01 8.88 5.81
N ARG A 320 4.74 8.69 6.91
CA ARG A 320 4.20 8.48 8.26
C ARG A 320 3.36 9.66 8.75
N GLN A 321 3.70 10.90 8.41
CA GLN A 321 2.96 12.09 8.87
C GLN A 321 1.48 12.05 8.43
N TYR A 322 1.25 11.57 7.22
CA TYR A 322 -0.07 11.58 6.57
C TYR A 322 -0.73 10.20 6.47
N ASP A 323 -0.05 9.12 6.88
CA ASP A 323 -0.48 7.73 6.67
C ASP A 323 -0.55 7.32 5.19
N VAL A 324 0.47 7.70 4.42
CA VAL A 324 0.61 7.28 3.03
C VAL A 324 1.20 5.87 2.97
N THR A 325 0.55 4.98 2.23
CA THR A 325 1.01 3.60 2.03
C THR A 325 2.10 3.53 0.96
N PHE A 326 3.13 2.70 1.20
CA PHE A 326 4.12 2.39 0.18
C PHE A 326 3.58 1.37 -0.82
N SER A 327 3.72 1.69 -2.10
CA SER A 327 3.68 0.73 -3.21
C SER A 327 5.09 0.67 -3.81
N ILE A 328 5.95 -0.23 -3.32
CA ILE A 328 7.33 -0.31 -3.81
C ILE A 328 7.30 -0.84 -5.26
N GLY A 329 7.81 -0.03 -6.20
CA GLY A 329 7.76 -0.27 -7.65
C GLY A 329 9.04 -0.81 -8.27
#